data_AF-A0A1Y2CU55-F1
#
_entry.id   AF-A0A1Y2CU55-F1
#
_cell.length_a   1.000
_cell.length_b   1.000
_cell.length_c   1.000
_cell.angle_alpha   90.00
_cell.angle_beta   90.00
_cell.angle_gamma   90.00
#
_symmetry.space_group_name_H-M   'P 1'
#
loop_
_entity.id
_entity.type
_entity.pdbx_description
1 polymer ?
#
loop_
_entity_poly.entity_id
_entity_poly.type
_entity_poly.pdbx_seq_one_letter_code
_entity_poly.pdbx_strand_id
1 'polypeptide(L)'
;MIPRYALGSWSSRYWAYNEAEFLRVVQTYHQNRVPLDVLVVDMDWHKTFYAVNGGQWTGWTWDPLLFSDARRFLSVLKEMGIRVTVNLHPADGVMAHEDVYPEMARRLGVFRVVIGNIEKDGIEFFWLDWQQGESWQKWTGIDGLNPTLWLNYVFWKHSELAHPSFRPLNFHRWGGLGNHRYPIGFSGDTFPSWEMLTSQIKFTVTSSNVLFGYWSHDLGGHMTTSEPELYTRWVQFGAWSPIFRTHSTKSGNNVRYFWKYPRGESEGMTRAVYGRMELLPYSYSMVKVAHDCGVSLLRPLYYEFPEMEEAYLRGSEYYFGDLFVVAPIAKAVDANGLVEVDLWVPPGEWLEMGTGKVLNGPFVHSGHYLLEDVPVLVKSGAIVPKSLMDDTKYFGLASEIPRHLVIEIFMGQALNGNFSLYEDDGLTSDYDNPERQMNTHLTYKREEKDIVSVSITPENGVLSGISGRRAYRLKFLQTVGIKSVQVNAVDIDCSKLCAFRSQEMAAYVDIGEFEIDQKLDIVVQFSSPLTQVPDGLLVKKNRMLKAKEMLDNQWELEEPYIYQDYYASLLKSLSFIQAAEFNPLEAGEFLKKADALYGNVVAEVAQIVEGRGEALGYILDILTKL
;
A
#
# COMPACT_ATOMS: atom_id res chain seq x y z
N MET A 1 14.22 -5.71 12.56
CA MET A 1 13.39 -4.83 11.69
C MET A 1 13.63 -5.19 10.24
N ILE A 2 12.71 -4.94 9.29
CA ILE A 2 13.03 -4.97 7.85
C ILE A 2 13.50 -3.59 7.36
N PRO A 3 14.27 -3.49 6.27
CA PRO A 3 14.52 -2.22 5.59
C PRO A 3 13.20 -1.58 5.13
N ARG A 4 13.06 -0.26 5.26
CA ARG A 4 11.82 0.46 4.95
C ARG A 4 11.41 0.33 3.48
N TYR A 5 12.38 0.27 2.56
CA TYR A 5 12.12 0.09 1.14
C TYR A 5 11.36 -1.21 0.82
N ALA A 6 11.44 -2.22 1.69
CA ALA A 6 10.72 -3.47 1.50
C ALA A 6 9.19 -3.30 1.59
N LEU A 7 8.71 -2.25 2.28
CA LEU A 7 7.30 -1.87 2.31
C LEU A 7 6.86 -1.11 1.05
N GLY A 8 7.79 -0.69 0.20
CA GLY A 8 7.48 0.01 -1.05
C GLY A 8 6.80 -0.87 -2.09
N SER A 9 6.78 -0.39 -3.33
CA SER A 9 6.23 -1.12 -4.49
C SER A 9 7.31 -1.95 -5.18
N TRP A 10 7.05 -3.25 -5.39
CA TRP A 10 7.99 -4.15 -6.07
C TRP A 10 7.47 -4.52 -7.46
N SER A 11 8.34 -4.42 -8.45
CA SER A 11 8.11 -4.95 -9.80
C SER A 11 8.92 -6.23 -10.01
N SER A 12 8.22 -7.32 -10.34
CA SER A 12 8.84 -8.59 -10.70
C SER A 12 8.09 -9.23 -11.86
N ARG A 13 8.83 -9.99 -12.67
CA ARG A 13 8.31 -10.85 -13.71
C ARG A 13 9.40 -11.83 -14.11
N TYR A 14 9.08 -13.11 -14.20
CA TYR A 14 9.99 -14.06 -14.82
C TYR A 14 10.05 -13.78 -16.33
N TRP A 15 11.13 -13.15 -16.80
CA TRP A 15 11.34 -12.85 -18.22
C TRP A 15 12.82 -12.61 -18.53
N ALA A 16 13.24 -13.00 -19.73
CA ALA A 16 14.62 -12.82 -20.21
C ALA A 16 14.82 -11.40 -20.75
N TYR A 17 14.79 -10.42 -19.85
CA TYR A 17 15.11 -9.04 -20.18
C TYR A 17 16.62 -8.84 -20.28
N ASN A 18 17.07 -8.17 -21.33
CA ASN A 18 18.39 -7.56 -21.32
C ASN A 18 18.38 -6.23 -20.56
N GLU A 19 19.57 -5.69 -20.30
CA GLU A 19 19.77 -4.43 -19.58
C GLU A 19 18.92 -3.27 -20.14
N ALA A 20 18.96 -3.05 -21.46
CA ALA A 20 18.25 -1.94 -22.10
C ALA A 20 16.73 -2.11 -21.98
N GLU A 21 16.23 -3.34 -22.00
CA GLU A 21 14.82 -3.64 -21.79
C GLU A 21 14.38 -3.35 -20.35
N PHE A 22 15.17 -3.75 -19.35
CA PHE A 22 14.87 -3.42 -17.95
C PHE A 22 14.85 -1.91 -17.71
N LEU A 23 15.83 -1.18 -18.23
CA LEU A 23 15.86 0.29 -18.12
C LEU A 23 14.66 0.94 -18.81
N ARG A 24 14.20 0.41 -19.96
CA ARG A 24 12.96 0.85 -20.60
C ARG A 24 11.73 0.56 -19.75
N VAL A 25 11.64 -0.62 -19.12
CA VAL A 25 10.54 -0.94 -18.19
C VAL A 25 10.51 0.07 -17.05
N VAL A 26 11.65 0.34 -16.41
CA VAL A 26 11.73 1.34 -15.34
C VAL A 26 11.33 2.73 -15.85
N GLN A 27 11.79 3.15 -17.03
CA GLN A 27 11.37 4.42 -17.62
C GLN A 27 9.84 4.49 -17.84
N THR A 28 9.20 3.38 -18.23
CA THR A 28 7.74 3.34 -18.38
C THR A 28 6.99 3.45 -17.04
N TYR A 29 7.55 2.97 -15.92
CA TYR A 29 6.99 3.26 -14.59
C TYR A 29 6.97 4.77 -14.32
N HIS A 30 8.06 5.48 -14.64
CA HIS A 30 8.14 6.93 -14.48
C HIS A 30 7.14 7.67 -15.37
N GLN A 31 7.06 7.30 -16.65
CA GLN A 31 6.13 7.91 -17.63
C GLN A 31 4.66 7.74 -17.22
N ASN A 32 4.32 6.61 -16.62
CA ASN A 32 2.97 6.30 -16.14
C ASN A 32 2.77 6.68 -14.67
N ARG A 33 3.74 7.36 -14.04
CA ARG A 33 3.66 7.86 -12.66
C ARG A 33 3.37 6.75 -11.64
N VAL A 34 3.87 5.54 -11.86
CA VAL A 34 3.66 4.43 -10.94
C VAL A 34 4.86 4.30 -10.00
N PRO A 35 4.66 4.35 -8.66
CA PRO A 35 5.75 4.19 -7.72
C PRO A 35 6.50 2.85 -7.84
N LEU A 36 7.83 2.90 -7.69
CA LEU A 36 8.70 1.71 -7.71
C LEU A 36 9.89 1.88 -6.75
N ASP A 37 10.06 0.91 -5.86
CA ASP A 37 11.15 0.88 -4.87
C ASP A 37 12.07 -0.32 -5.04
N VAL A 38 11.53 -1.46 -5.46
CA VAL A 38 12.28 -2.71 -5.64
C VAL A 38 12.04 -3.28 -7.02
N LEU A 39 13.12 -3.56 -7.75
CA LEU A 39 13.11 -4.33 -8.99
C LEU A 39 13.66 -5.73 -8.72
N VAL A 40 12.90 -6.76 -9.08
CA VAL A 40 13.33 -8.15 -9.01
C VAL A 40 13.79 -8.59 -10.40
N VAL A 41 15.05 -8.98 -10.52
CA VAL A 41 15.61 -9.59 -11.74
C VAL A 41 15.54 -11.10 -11.57
N ASP A 42 14.65 -11.74 -12.33
CA ASP A 42 14.41 -13.16 -12.20
C ASP A 42 15.48 -14.02 -12.93
N MET A 43 15.31 -15.34 -12.87
CA MET A 43 16.22 -16.42 -13.30
C MET A 43 17.18 -16.16 -14.46
N ASP A 44 16.73 -15.46 -15.49
CA ASP A 44 17.54 -15.22 -16.69
C ASP A 44 18.71 -14.25 -16.47
N TRP A 45 18.89 -13.68 -15.26
CA TRP A 45 20.04 -12.82 -14.95
C TRP A 45 21.39 -13.54 -15.07
N HIS A 46 21.42 -14.85 -14.81
CA HIS A 46 22.63 -15.68 -14.86
C HIS A 46 22.72 -16.53 -16.13
N LYS A 47 23.88 -17.16 -16.35
CA LYS A 47 24.18 -18.03 -17.51
C LYS A 47 23.30 -19.29 -17.60
N THR A 48 22.05 -19.17 -18.05
CA THR A 48 21.10 -20.30 -18.15
C THR A 48 21.34 -21.18 -19.39
N PHE A 49 21.71 -20.59 -20.53
CA PHE A 49 21.88 -21.31 -21.80
C PHE A 49 23.16 -22.17 -21.87
N TYR A 50 24.11 -21.92 -20.98
CA TYR A 50 25.43 -22.56 -20.94
C TYR A 50 25.45 -23.81 -20.04
N ALA A 51 24.37 -24.03 -19.30
CA ALA A 51 24.22 -25.13 -18.34
C ALA A 51 23.95 -26.46 -19.06
N VAL A 52 24.98 -27.30 -19.19
CA VAL A 52 24.87 -28.68 -19.68
C VAL A 52 25.01 -29.62 -18.46
N ASN A 53 23.93 -30.32 -18.09
CA ASN A 53 23.82 -31.22 -16.92
C ASN A 53 23.69 -30.52 -15.55
N GLY A 54 22.59 -29.78 -15.32
CA GLY A 54 22.32 -29.06 -14.07
C GLY A 54 22.75 -27.58 -14.13
N GLY A 55 22.22 -26.74 -13.24
CA GLY A 55 22.50 -25.29 -13.24
C GLY A 55 21.62 -24.44 -14.16
N GLN A 56 20.57 -25.01 -14.75
CA GLN A 56 19.57 -24.23 -15.53
C GLN A 56 18.75 -23.30 -14.63
N TRP A 57 18.59 -23.70 -13.36
CA TRP A 57 17.93 -22.93 -12.32
C TRP A 57 18.92 -22.34 -11.30
N THR A 58 20.12 -22.90 -11.21
CA THR A 58 21.13 -22.43 -10.25
C THR A 58 22.22 -21.71 -11.02
N GLY A 59 22.42 -20.41 -10.79
CA GLY A 59 23.57 -19.73 -11.36
C GLY A 59 24.11 -18.57 -10.55
N TRP A 60 25.37 -18.24 -10.85
CA TRP A 60 26.20 -17.37 -10.01
C TRP A 60 26.98 -16.32 -10.81
N THR A 61 26.89 -16.36 -12.14
CA THR A 61 27.56 -15.45 -13.05
C THR A 61 26.51 -14.78 -13.94
N TRP A 62 26.53 -13.45 -13.98
CA TRP A 62 25.71 -12.65 -14.90
C TRP A 62 25.87 -13.12 -16.34
N ASP A 63 24.76 -13.29 -17.06
CA ASP A 63 24.80 -13.64 -18.48
C ASP A 63 25.23 -12.42 -19.31
N PRO A 64 26.42 -12.45 -19.96
CA PRO A 64 26.92 -11.30 -20.71
C PRO A 64 26.09 -10.99 -21.97
N LEU A 65 25.25 -11.91 -22.44
CA LEU A 65 24.33 -11.67 -23.56
C LEU A 65 23.16 -10.76 -23.18
N LEU A 66 22.73 -10.82 -21.92
CA LEU A 66 21.64 -10.00 -21.39
C LEU A 66 22.17 -8.79 -20.62
N PHE A 67 23.28 -8.95 -19.91
CA PHE A 67 23.92 -7.95 -19.05
C PHE A 67 25.39 -7.80 -19.41
N SER A 68 25.66 -7.04 -20.47
CA SER A 68 27.04 -6.75 -20.89
C SER A 68 27.86 -6.02 -19.81
N ASP A 69 27.20 -5.24 -18.93
CA ASP A 69 27.78 -4.59 -17.76
C ASP A 69 26.76 -4.52 -16.62
N ALA A 70 26.61 -5.61 -15.88
CA ALA A 70 25.68 -5.69 -14.76
C ALA A 70 25.93 -4.63 -13.67
N ARG A 71 27.20 -4.25 -13.42
CA ARG A 71 27.54 -3.23 -12.42
C ARG A 71 27.04 -1.85 -12.83
N ARG A 72 27.19 -1.48 -14.09
CA ARG A 72 26.63 -0.23 -14.61
C ARG A 72 25.10 -0.24 -14.53
N PHE A 73 24.46 -1.34 -14.90
CA PHE A 73 23.01 -1.51 -14.77
C PHE A 73 22.53 -1.28 -13.33
N LEU A 74 23.15 -1.95 -12.36
CA LEU A 74 22.80 -1.83 -10.94
C LEU A 74 23.09 -0.42 -10.40
N SER A 75 24.21 0.20 -10.81
CA SER A 75 24.53 1.58 -10.42
C SER A 75 23.48 2.59 -10.90
N VAL A 76 23.02 2.46 -12.14
CA VAL A 76 21.96 3.32 -12.70
C VAL A 76 20.67 3.19 -11.90
N LEU A 77 20.24 1.97 -11.58
CA LEU A 77 19.03 1.74 -10.77
C LEU A 77 19.19 2.30 -9.34
N LYS A 78 20.36 2.13 -8.74
CA LYS A 78 20.67 2.68 -7.42
C LYS A 78 20.63 4.21 -7.41
N GLU A 79 21.16 4.86 -8.45
CA GLU A 79 21.08 6.33 -8.62
C GLU A 79 19.63 6.83 -8.77
N MET A 80 18.76 6.01 -9.36
CA MET A 80 17.31 6.27 -9.44
C MET A 80 16.58 5.99 -8.11
N GLY A 81 17.27 5.46 -7.09
CA GLY A 81 16.69 5.10 -5.79
C GLY A 81 16.01 3.72 -5.76
N ILE A 82 16.18 2.91 -6.80
CA ILE A 82 15.58 1.57 -6.93
C ILE A 82 16.55 0.53 -6.37
N ARG A 83 16.04 -0.31 -5.47
CA ARG A 83 16.74 -1.46 -4.90
C ARG A 83 16.58 -2.67 -5.82
N VAL A 84 17.60 -3.52 -5.89
CA VAL A 84 17.59 -4.68 -6.79
C VAL A 84 17.87 -5.97 -6.03
N THR A 85 17.08 -6.99 -6.35
CA THR A 85 17.31 -8.37 -5.92
C THR A 85 17.28 -9.30 -7.12
N VAL A 86 17.91 -10.46 -6.96
CA VAL A 86 17.92 -11.53 -7.96
C VAL A 86 17.27 -12.79 -7.40
N ASN A 87 16.59 -13.54 -8.27
CA ASN A 87 16.14 -14.90 -7.95
C ASN A 87 17.33 -15.88 -7.96
N LEU A 88 17.45 -16.66 -6.88
CA LEU A 88 18.44 -17.72 -6.71
C LEU A 88 17.77 -19.04 -6.32
N HIS A 89 18.07 -20.10 -7.09
CA HIS A 89 17.78 -21.47 -6.70
C HIS A 89 19.09 -22.19 -6.34
N PRO A 90 19.59 -22.15 -5.10
CA PRO A 90 20.95 -22.63 -4.78
C PRO A 90 21.16 -24.16 -4.83
N ALA A 91 20.16 -24.94 -5.28
CA ALA A 91 20.11 -26.39 -5.10
C ALA A 91 21.22 -27.17 -5.82
N ASP A 92 21.60 -26.77 -7.04
CA ASP A 92 22.62 -27.51 -7.81
C ASP A 92 24.06 -27.12 -7.44
N GLY A 93 24.24 -26.21 -6.48
CA GLY A 93 25.55 -25.68 -6.10
C GLY A 93 26.18 -24.80 -7.18
N VAL A 94 27.51 -24.72 -7.22
CA VAL A 94 28.25 -23.86 -8.14
C VAL A 94 28.87 -24.72 -9.24
N MET A 95 28.44 -24.51 -10.48
CA MET A 95 28.83 -25.35 -11.62
C MET A 95 30.16 -24.91 -12.24
N ALA A 96 30.86 -25.84 -12.90
CA ALA A 96 32.21 -25.59 -13.46
C ALA A 96 32.27 -24.52 -14.57
N HIS A 97 31.14 -24.20 -15.19
CA HIS A 97 31.05 -23.16 -16.23
C HIS A 97 30.91 -21.74 -15.64
N GLU A 98 30.71 -21.63 -14.33
CA GLU A 98 30.62 -20.35 -13.64
C GLU A 98 31.98 -19.69 -13.56
N ASP A 99 32.06 -18.38 -13.82
CA ASP A 99 33.33 -17.66 -13.85
C ASP A 99 34.02 -17.66 -12.48
N VAL A 100 33.23 -17.76 -11.41
CA VAL A 100 33.69 -17.83 -10.02
C VAL A 100 34.18 -19.22 -9.61
N TYR A 101 33.86 -20.29 -10.38
CA TYR A 101 34.12 -21.68 -9.97
C TYR A 101 35.60 -21.96 -9.65
N PRO A 102 36.59 -21.57 -10.47
CA PRO A 102 37.99 -21.86 -10.18
C PRO A 102 38.48 -21.24 -8.87
N GLU A 103 37.98 -20.06 -8.51
CA GLU A 103 38.32 -19.43 -7.23
C GLU A 103 37.58 -20.05 -6.06
N MET A 104 36.28 -20.30 -6.22
CA MET A 104 35.46 -20.98 -5.22
C MET A 104 36.04 -22.36 -4.88
N ALA A 105 36.39 -23.17 -5.89
CA ALA A 105 36.97 -24.50 -5.71
C ALA A 105 38.32 -24.47 -4.99
N ARG A 106 39.17 -23.48 -5.28
CA ARG A 106 40.48 -23.31 -4.62
C ARG A 106 40.35 -22.92 -3.15
N ARG A 107 39.35 -22.11 -2.80
CA ARG A 107 39.15 -21.57 -1.45
C ARG A 107 38.17 -22.39 -0.61
N LEU A 108 37.40 -23.29 -1.22
CA LEU A 108 36.25 -23.98 -0.61
C LEU A 108 35.25 -23.01 0.05
N GLY A 109 35.04 -21.83 -0.56
CA GLY A 109 34.25 -20.75 0.04
C GLY A 109 33.08 -20.31 -0.82
N VAL A 110 31.87 -20.79 -0.52
CA VAL A 110 30.65 -20.38 -1.26
C VAL A 110 30.26 -18.94 -0.90
N PHE A 111 29.97 -18.65 0.37
CA PHE A 111 29.48 -17.33 0.79
C PHE A 111 30.47 -16.19 0.54
N ARG A 112 31.71 -16.33 0.99
CA ARG A 112 32.71 -15.25 0.88
C ARG A 112 33.11 -14.94 -0.57
N VAL A 113 33.12 -15.94 -1.45
CA VAL A 113 33.60 -15.79 -2.83
C VAL A 113 32.44 -15.58 -3.79
N VAL A 114 31.41 -16.42 -3.74
CA VAL A 114 30.30 -16.39 -4.70
C VAL A 114 29.32 -15.29 -4.32
N ILE A 115 28.67 -15.41 -3.16
CA ILE A 115 27.67 -14.44 -2.70
C ILE A 115 28.30 -13.06 -2.53
N GLY A 116 29.46 -12.99 -1.87
CA GLY A 116 30.19 -11.75 -1.67
C GLY A 116 30.68 -11.07 -2.96
N ASN A 117 30.78 -11.77 -4.10
CA ASN A 117 31.06 -11.11 -5.38
C ASN A 117 29.78 -10.52 -6.01
N ILE A 118 28.66 -11.24 -5.95
CA ILE A 118 27.36 -10.75 -6.42
C ILE A 118 26.92 -9.51 -5.61
N GLU A 119 27.16 -9.51 -4.30
CA GLU A 119 26.90 -8.34 -3.44
C GLU A 119 27.76 -7.14 -3.83
N LYS A 120 29.04 -7.35 -4.18
CA LYS A 120 29.93 -6.26 -4.65
C LYS A 120 29.48 -5.66 -5.98
N ASP A 121 28.74 -6.41 -6.79
CA ASP A 121 28.18 -5.88 -8.03
C ASP A 121 27.03 -4.89 -7.77
N GLY A 122 26.40 -4.96 -6.59
CA GLY A 122 25.36 -4.04 -6.13
C GLY A 122 24.05 -4.71 -5.70
N ILE A 123 23.99 -6.05 -5.63
CA ILE A 123 22.83 -6.76 -5.09
C ILE A 123 22.83 -6.67 -3.56
N GLU A 124 21.70 -6.23 -2.99
CA GLU A 124 21.58 -5.96 -1.55
C GLU A 124 20.87 -7.07 -0.77
N PHE A 125 20.07 -7.90 -1.44
CA PHE A 125 19.42 -9.06 -0.86
C PHE A 125 19.01 -10.08 -1.92
N PHE A 126 18.59 -11.28 -1.50
CA PHE A 126 18.29 -12.39 -2.39
C PHE A 126 16.86 -12.90 -2.25
N TRP A 127 16.28 -13.28 -3.39
CA TRP A 127 15.12 -14.16 -3.45
C TRP A 127 15.60 -15.61 -3.50
N LEU A 128 15.40 -16.36 -2.41
CA LEU A 128 15.75 -17.77 -2.28
C LEU A 128 14.53 -18.63 -2.62
N ASP A 129 14.55 -19.25 -3.79
CA ASP A 129 13.40 -19.94 -4.37
C ASP A 129 13.60 -21.47 -4.51
N TRP A 130 12.49 -22.17 -4.80
CA TRP A 130 12.38 -23.60 -5.15
C TRP A 130 12.44 -24.62 -4.02
N GLN A 131 13.29 -24.45 -2.99
CA GLN A 131 13.32 -25.41 -1.87
C GLN A 131 12.16 -25.14 -0.90
N GLN A 132 11.38 -26.17 -0.51
CA GLN A 132 10.18 -25.98 0.32
C GLN A 132 10.13 -26.87 1.56
N GLY A 133 10.50 -26.29 2.70
CA GLY A 133 10.20 -26.82 4.03
C GLY A 133 10.65 -28.27 4.25
N GLU A 134 9.97 -28.94 5.17
CA GLU A 134 10.32 -30.29 5.63
C GLU A 134 10.12 -31.36 4.54
N SER A 135 9.19 -31.16 3.60
CA SER A 135 8.92 -32.12 2.52
C SER A 135 10.09 -32.28 1.53
N TRP A 136 11.06 -31.35 1.59
CA TRP A 136 12.27 -31.37 0.76
C TRP A 136 13.52 -31.87 1.50
N GLN A 137 13.40 -32.34 2.74
CA GLN A 137 14.52 -32.90 3.52
C GLN A 137 15.30 -33.98 2.76
N LYS A 138 14.61 -34.83 1.97
CA LYS A 138 15.22 -35.90 1.16
C LYS A 138 16.33 -35.43 0.21
N TRP A 139 16.29 -34.16 -0.20
CA TRP A 139 17.28 -33.57 -1.11
C TRP A 139 18.57 -33.14 -0.40
N THR A 140 18.56 -33.03 0.92
CA THR A 140 19.74 -32.67 1.72
C THR A 140 20.61 -33.86 2.07
N GLY A 141 20.02 -35.07 2.13
CA GLY A 141 20.67 -36.26 2.68
C GLY A 141 20.92 -36.20 4.19
N ILE A 142 20.41 -35.18 4.89
CA ILE A 142 20.57 -34.97 6.34
C ILE A 142 19.20 -35.15 7.01
N ASP A 143 19.13 -36.08 7.96
CA ASP A 143 17.88 -36.35 8.68
C ASP A 143 17.47 -35.17 9.57
N GLY A 144 16.18 -34.81 9.54
CA GLY A 144 15.58 -33.69 10.27
C GLY A 144 15.93 -32.28 9.77
N LEU A 145 16.74 -32.13 8.72
CA LEU A 145 17.11 -30.80 8.22
C LEU A 145 16.04 -30.23 7.29
N ASN A 146 15.46 -29.09 7.68
CA ASN A 146 14.64 -28.28 6.80
C ASN A 146 15.55 -27.40 5.90
N PRO A 147 15.66 -27.70 4.58
CA PRO A 147 16.56 -26.99 3.68
C PRO A 147 16.26 -25.50 3.57
N THR A 148 14.98 -25.12 3.51
CA THR A 148 14.57 -23.72 3.34
C THR A 148 14.95 -22.89 4.55
N LEU A 149 14.64 -23.38 5.77
CA LEU A 149 15.03 -22.69 7.00
C LEU A 149 16.54 -22.56 7.14
N TRP A 150 17.28 -23.62 6.79
CA TRP A 150 18.73 -23.61 6.85
C TRP A 150 19.34 -22.64 5.85
N LEU A 151 18.87 -22.65 4.59
CA LEU A 151 19.30 -21.71 3.54
C LEU A 151 19.05 -20.27 3.95
N ASN A 152 17.85 -19.97 4.44
CA ASN A 152 17.49 -18.65 4.93
C ASN A 152 18.43 -18.20 6.06
N TYR A 153 18.71 -19.09 7.03
CA TYR A 153 19.66 -18.80 8.10
C TYR A 153 21.05 -18.46 7.57
N VAL A 154 21.63 -19.29 6.71
CA VAL A 154 23.02 -19.09 6.27
C VAL A 154 23.20 -17.85 5.39
N PHE A 155 22.24 -17.54 4.52
CA PHE A 155 22.25 -16.31 3.72
C PHE A 155 22.07 -15.07 4.60
N TRP A 156 21.10 -15.11 5.51
CA TRP A 156 20.86 -14.02 6.44
C TRP A 156 22.08 -13.78 7.34
N LYS A 157 22.68 -14.85 7.88
CA LYS A 157 23.86 -14.78 8.75
C LYS A 157 25.09 -14.31 8.00
N HIS A 158 25.27 -14.70 6.73
CA HIS A 158 26.32 -14.14 5.89
C HIS A 158 26.15 -12.63 5.73
N SER A 159 24.96 -12.17 5.37
CA SER A 159 24.66 -10.74 5.21
C SER A 159 24.91 -9.96 6.52
N GLU A 160 24.45 -10.48 7.66
CA GLU A 160 24.71 -9.89 8.99
C GLU A 160 26.21 -9.75 9.29
N LEU A 161 27.01 -10.78 8.98
CA LEU A 161 28.44 -10.78 9.27
C LEU A 161 29.26 -9.96 8.27
N ALA A 162 28.88 -9.95 6.99
CA ALA A 162 29.58 -9.25 5.92
C ALA A 162 29.24 -7.76 5.88
N HIS A 163 28.03 -7.40 6.29
CA HIS A 163 27.47 -6.05 6.24
C HIS A 163 26.84 -5.65 7.58
N PRO A 164 27.61 -5.63 8.69
CA PRO A 164 27.06 -5.47 10.04
C PRO A 164 26.31 -4.15 10.28
N SER A 165 26.60 -3.13 9.46
CA SER A 165 25.89 -1.86 9.51
C SER A 165 24.49 -1.91 8.91
N PHE A 166 24.16 -2.90 8.06
CA PHE A 166 22.89 -2.97 7.33
C PHE A 166 21.97 -4.06 7.89
N ARG A 167 20.66 -3.84 7.82
CA ARG A 167 19.68 -4.86 8.20
C ARG A 167 19.64 -5.95 7.12
N PRO A 168 19.91 -7.22 7.44
CA PRO A 168 19.81 -8.28 6.45
C PRO A 168 18.35 -8.51 6.04
N LEU A 169 18.14 -8.79 4.75
CA LEU A 169 16.84 -9.13 4.18
C LEU A 169 16.97 -10.40 3.34
N ASN A 170 16.00 -11.29 3.45
CA ASN A 170 15.82 -12.41 2.53
C ASN A 170 14.35 -12.41 2.08
N PHE A 171 14.13 -12.84 0.85
CA PHE A 171 12.81 -13.14 0.31
C PHE A 171 12.74 -14.62 -0.06
N HIS A 172 11.78 -15.40 0.45
CA HIS A 172 11.83 -16.86 0.29
C HIS A 172 10.47 -17.56 0.46
N ARG A 173 10.38 -18.83 0.08
CA ARG A 173 9.17 -19.66 0.32
C ARG A 173 8.97 -20.01 1.80
N TRP A 174 7.84 -20.64 2.13
CA TRP A 174 7.59 -21.16 3.49
C TRP A 174 8.65 -22.18 3.93
N GLY A 175 9.38 -21.84 4.99
CA GLY A 175 10.39 -22.71 5.59
C GLY A 175 10.02 -23.28 6.96
N GLY A 176 8.75 -23.24 7.37
CA GLY A 176 8.30 -23.78 8.65
C GLY A 176 8.31 -22.77 9.81
N LEU A 177 7.95 -23.26 11.00
CA LEU A 177 7.91 -22.44 12.22
C LEU A 177 9.29 -21.89 12.57
N GLY A 178 9.32 -20.64 13.04
CA GLY A 178 10.58 -19.94 13.36
C GLY A 178 11.33 -19.38 12.14
N ASN A 179 10.83 -19.59 10.91
CA ASN A 179 11.45 -18.99 9.73
C ASN A 179 11.20 -17.48 9.62
N HIS A 180 10.20 -16.91 10.31
CA HIS A 180 9.93 -15.46 10.33
C HIS A 180 11.13 -14.59 10.75
N ARG A 181 12.15 -15.17 11.41
CA ARG A 181 13.42 -14.52 11.72
C ARG A 181 14.19 -14.09 10.47
N TYR A 182 13.89 -14.67 9.32
CA TYR A 182 14.41 -14.32 8.00
C TYR A 182 13.22 -13.79 7.21
N PRO A 183 13.20 -12.50 6.83
CA PRO A 183 11.98 -11.76 7.14
C PRO A 183 10.80 -12.00 6.20
N ILE A 184 11.01 -12.10 4.89
CA ILE A 184 9.91 -12.10 3.92
C ILE A 184 9.62 -13.49 3.37
N GLY A 185 8.40 -13.95 3.57
CA GLY A 185 7.84 -15.18 3.02
C GLY A 185 6.96 -14.92 1.79
N PHE A 186 6.80 -15.91 0.90
CA PHE A 186 5.68 -15.90 -0.07
C PHE A 186 5.00 -17.24 -0.28
N SER A 187 3.79 -17.17 -0.82
CA SER A 187 2.86 -18.28 -1.02
C SER A 187 3.13 -19.17 -2.24
N GLY A 188 4.17 -18.89 -3.03
CA GLY A 188 4.53 -19.69 -4.19
C GLY A 188 3.63 -19.45 -5.42
N ASP A 189 3.66 -20.43 -6.32
CA ASP A 189 3.19 -20.29 -7.70
C ASP A 189 1.68 -20.56 -7.79
N THR A 190 0.89 -19.51 -7.64
CA THR A 190 -0.57 -19.59 -7.63
C THR A 190 -1.18 -19.47 -9.02
N PHE A 191 -2.32 -20.12 -9.25
CA PHE A 191 -3.16 -19.83 -10.42
C PHE A 191 -4.10 -18.67 -10.11
N PRO A 192 -4.31 -17.71 -11.03
CA PRO A 192 -5.28 -16.65 -10.81
C PRO A 192 -6.70 -17.20 -10.83
N SER A 193 -7.41 -17.06 -9.70
CA SER A 193 -8.86 -17.21 -9.61
C SER A 193 -9.40 -16.41 -8.41
N TRP A 194 -10.70 -16.17 -8.37
CA TRP A 194 -11.36 -15.49 -7.24
C TRP A 194 -11.26 -16.29 -5.94
N GLU A 195 -11.36 -17.61 -6.03
CA GLU A 195 -11.18 -18.53 -4.89
C GLU A 195 -9.73 -18.49 -4.39
N MET A 196 -8.76 -18.39 -5.30
CA MET A 196 -7.36 -18.23 -4.93
C MET A 196 -7.11 -16.88 -4.25
N LEU A 197 -7.65 -15.78 -4.77
CA LEU A 197 -7.56 -14.47 -4.11
C LEU A 197 -8.15 -14.53 -2.69
N THR A 198 -9.34 -15.12 -2.53
CA THR A 198 -9.95 -15.34 -1.22
C THR A 198 -9.04 -16.15 -0.28
N SER A 199 -8.39 -17.19 -0.81
CA SER A 199 -7.47 -18.03 -0.06
C SER A 199 -6.19 -17.28 0.34
N GLN A 200 -5.64 -16.45 -0.55
CA GLN A 200 -4.46 -15.62 -0.28
C GLN A 200 -4.73 -14.59 0.83
N ILE A 201 -5.92 -13.97 0.84
CA ILE A 201 -6.33 -13.07 1.92
C ILE A 201 -6.33 -13.84 3.25
N LYS A 202 -7.09 -14.94 3.35
CA LYS A 202 -7.18 -15.78 4.56
C LYS A 202 -5.81 -16.27 5.03
N PHE A 203 -4.95 -16.64 4.09
CA PHE A 203 -3.62 -17.16 4.39
C PHE A 203 -2.69 -16.06 4.92
N THR A 204 -2.74 -14.87 4.33
CA THR A 204 -1.98 -13.70 4.80
C THR A 204 -2.45 -13.26 6.19
N VAL A 205 -3.76 -13.29 6.45
CA VAL A 205 -4.31 -13.03 7.80
C VAL A 205 -3.77 -14.02 8.82
N THR A 206 -3.81 -15.31 8.51
CA THR A 206 -3.42 -16.38 9.45
C THR A 206 -1.91 -16.56 9.59
N SER A 207 -1.08 -16.05 8.67
CA SER A 207 0.39 -16.10 8.77
C SER A 207 0.92 -15.37 10.01
N SER A 208 0.21 -14.32 10.44
CA SER A 208 0.53 -13.58 11.66
C SER A 208 0.44 -14.42 12.95
N ASN A 209 -0.36 -15.49 12.98
CA ASN A 209 -0.47 -16.43 14.10
C ASN A 209 0.84 -17.18 14.41
N VAL A 210 1.73 -17.27 13.42
CA VAL A 210 3.03 -17.94 13.54
C VAL A 210 4.18 -16.94 13.43
N LEU A 211 3.91 -15.67 13.77
CA LEU A 211 4.83 -14.53 13.71
C LEU A 211 5.33 -14.21 12.30
N PHE A 212 4.72 -14.78 11.27
CA PHE A 212 5.13 -14.53 9.89
C PHE A 212 4.36 -13.33 9.32
N GLY A 213 4.69 -12.15 9.86
CA GLY A 213 3.98 -10.90 9.58
C GLY A 213 4.37 -10.22 8.26
N TYR A 214 5.52 -10.55 7.66
CA TYR A 214 5.92 -10.03 6.35
C TYR A 214 5.67 -11.07 5.26
N TRP A 215 4.40 -11.21 4.92
CA TRP A 215 3.96 -12.16 3.90
C TRP A 215 3.74 -11.48 2.55
N SER A 216 4.20 -12.13 1.48
CA SER A 216 4.07 -11.71 0.09
C SER A 216 3.31 -12.78 -0.71
N HIS A 217 2.76 -12.38 -1.85
CA HIS A 217 2.13 -13.23 -2.82
C HIS A 217 2.27 -12.60 -4.21
N ASP A 218 2.21 -13.40 -5.26
CA ASP A 218 2.24 -12.89 -6.63
C ASP A 218 0.93 -12.16 -6.92
N LEU A 219 0.95 -10.82 -6.97
CA LEU A 219 -0.25 -10.04 -7.25
C LEU A 219 -0.80 -10.39 -8.64
N GLY A 220 -2.05 -10.87 -8.69
CA GLY A 220 -2.68 -11.40 -9.90
C GLY A 220 -2.34 -12.86 -10.22
N GLY A 221 -1.74 -13.60 -9.30
CA GLY A 221 -1.34 -14.99 -9.51
C GLY A 221 -0.10 -15.16 -10.39
N HIS A 222 0.55 -16.32 -10.28
CA HIS A 222 1.81 -16.65 -10.95
C HIS A 222 1.61 -17.16 -12.39
N MET A 223 0.76 -18.17 -12.55
CA MET A 223 0.82 -19.10 -13.69
C MET A 223 0.25 -18.53 -14.98
N THR A 224 -1.05 -18.23 -15.02
CA THR A 224 -1.74 -17.77 -16.24
C THR A 224 -1.97 -16.27 -16.21
N THR A 225 -2.41 -15.72 -17.35
CA THR A 225 -2.91 -14.34 -17.40
C THR A 225 -4.10 -14.20 -16.47
N SER A 226 -4.10 -13.15 -15.64
CA SER A 226 -5.25 -12.79 -14.82
C SER A 226 -6.18 -11.89 -15.61
N GLU A 227 -7.48 -12.12 -15.45
CA GLU A 227 -8.49 -11.18 -15.93
C GLU A 227 -8.26 -9.79 -15.31
N PRO A 228 -8.53 -8.70 -16.04
CA PRO A 228 -8.27 -7.32 -15.59
C PRO A 228 -8.86 -6.98 -14.22
N GLU A 229 -10.11 -7.34 -13.99
CA GLU A 229 -10.79 -7.05 -12.73
C GLU A 229 -10.20 -7.86 -11.57
N LEU A 230 -9.96 -9.16 -11.76
CA LEU A 230 -9.32 -10.00 -10.75
C LEU A 230 -7.94 -9.46 -10.38
N TYR A 231 -7.15 -9.00 -11.37
CA TYR A 231 -5.85 -8.40 -11.11
C TYR A 231 -5.98 -7.10 -10.30
N THR A 232 -6.95 -6.25 -10.65
CA THR A 232 -7.24 -5.01 -9.93
C THR A 232 -7.58 -5.27 -8.47
N ARG A 233 -8.47 -6.22 -8.19
CA ARG A 233 -8.83 -6.61 -6.82
C ARG A 233 -7.65 -7.19 -6.03
N TRP A 234 -6.76 -7.92 -6.71
CA TRP A 234 -5.56 -8.46 -6.08
C TRP A 234 -4.54 -7.36 -5.76
N VAL A 235 -4.37 -6.38 -6.64
CA VAL A 235 -3.52 -5.20 -6.40
C VAL A 235 -4.08 -4.34 -5.26
N GLN A 236 -5.39 -4.15 -5.21
CA GLN A 236 -6.07 -3.49 -4.09
C GLN A 236 -5.82 -4.20 -2.76
N PHE A 237 -5.93 -5.53 -2.72
CA PHE A 237 -5.53 -6.30 -1.55
C PHE A 237 -4.04 -6.10 -1.22
N GLY A 238 -3.16 -6.19 -2.22
CA GLY A 238 -1.73 -6.00 -2.07
C GLY A 238 -1.35 -4.65 -1.45
N ALA A 239 -2.09 -3.58 -1.77
CA ALA A 239 -1.87 -2.25 -1.19
C ALA A 239 -2.04 -2.25 0.33
N TRP A 240 -2.94 -3.10 0.85
CA TRP A 240 -3.22 -3.33 2.27
C TRP A 240 -2.52 -4.58 2.85
N SER A 241 -1.57 -5.18 2.12
CA SER A 241 -0.75 -6.30 2.59
C SER A 241 0.62 -5.83 3.09
N PRO A 242 1.36 -6.62 3.90
CA PRO A 242 2.71 -6.25 4.34
C PRO A 242 3.68 -5.99 3.20
N ILE A 243 3.69 -6.84 2.17
CA ILE A 243 4.62 -6.75 1.01
C ILE A 243 3.83 -6.66 -0.29
N PHE A 244 4.09 -5.60 -1.07
CA PHE A 244 3.47 -5.37 -2.39
C PHE A 244 4.42 -5.82 -3.50
N ARG A 245 4.13 -6.96 -4.14
CA ARG A 245 4.97 -7.49 -5.23
C ARG A 245 4.17 -8.03 -6.38
N THR A 246 4.21 -7.32 -7.51
CA THR A 246 3.73 -7.89 -8.78
C THR A 246 4.71 -8.94 -9.25
N HIS A 247 4.20 -10.07 -9.75
CA HIS A 247 5.02 -11.14 -10.29
C HIS A 247 4.17 -12.05 -11.18
N SER A 248 4.84 -12.75 -12.10
CA SER A 248 4.22 -13.74 -12.97
C SER A 248 5.26 -14.62 -13.64
N THR A 249 4.82 -15.78 -14.10
CA THR A 249 5.63 -16.69 -14.92
C THR A 249 6.00 -16.10 -16.28
N LYS A 250 6.94 -16.76 -16.97
CA LYS A 250 7.46 -16.38 -18.29
C LYS A 250 6.44 -16.64 -19.40
N SER A 251 5.62 -15.64 -19.67
CA SER A 251 4.65 -15.63 -20.77
C SER A 251 4.48 -14.24 -21.34
N GLY A 252 4.49 -14.11 -22.67
CA GLY A 252 4.33 -12.82 -23.38
C GLY A 252 3.01 -12.11 -23.07
N ASN A 253 1.97 -12.88 -22.74
CA ASN A 253 0.63 -12.37 -22.41
C ASN A 253 0.43 -12.13 -20.91
N ASN A 254 1.41 -12.48 -20.07
CA ASN A 254 1.32 -12.34 -18.62
C ASN A 254 2.18 -11.16 -18.18
N VAL A 255 1.67 -9.96 -18.42
CA VAL A 255 2.32 -8.68 -18.09
C VAL A 255 1.61 -8.06 -16.90
N ARG A 256 2.36 -7.53 -15.93
CA ARG A 256 1.82 -6.97 -14.68
C ARG A 256 1.90 -5.44 -14.59
N TYR A 257 2.10 -4.78 -15.73
CA TYR A 257 2.17 -3.32 -15.82
C TYR A 257 0.77 -2.71 -15.86
N PHE A 258 0.43 -1.84 -14.90
CA PHE A 258 -0.94 -1.32 -14.74
C PHE A 258 -1.47 -0.58 -15.96
N TRP A 259 -0.62 0.16 -16.68
CA TRP A 259 -0.97 0.91 -17.89
C TRP A 259 -1.21 0.04 -19.13
N LYS A 260 -1.12 -1.29 -19.01
CA LYS A 260 -1.50 -2.24 -20.06
C LYS A 260 -2.93 -2.78 -19.92
N TYR A 261 -3.61 -2.42 -18.83
CA TYR A 261 -4.98 -2.81 -18.55
C TYR A 261 -5.97 -1.72 -18.98
N PRO A 262 -7.28 -2.02 -19.09
CA PRO A 262 -8.27 -1.01 -19.42
C PRO A 262 -8.28 0.13 -18.39
N ARG A 263 -8.80 1.29 -18.78
CA ARG A 263 -8.61 2.55 -18.06
C ARG A 263 -9.07 2.49 -16.59
N GLY A 264 -10.24 1.93 -16.30
CA GLY A 264 -10.79 1.87 -14.95
C GLY A 264 -9.93 1.03 -14.00
N GLU A 265 -9.49 -0.14 -14.46
CA GLU A 265 -8.57 -1.04 -13.78
C GLU A 265 -7.21 -0.37 -13.55
N SER A 266 -6.68 0.28 -14.59
CA SER A 266 -5.39 0.98 -14.54
C SER A 266 -5.38 2.09 -13.49
N GLU A 267 -6.43 2.92 -13.48
CA GLU A 267 -6.61 4.00 -12.50
C GLU A 267 -6.83 3.43 -11.09
N GLY A 268 -7.62 2.37 -10.93
CA GLY A 268 -7.86 1.69 -9.65
C GLY A 268 -6.59 1.09 -9.04
N MET A 269 -5.79 0.38 -9.86
CA MET A 269 -4.50 -0.19 -9.44
C MET A 269 -3.50 0.90 -9.06
N THR A 270 -3.41 1.97 -9.86
CA THR A 270 -2.51 3.08 -9.58
C THR A 270 -2.90 3.78 -8.28
N ARG A 271 -4.19 4.08 -8.08
CA ARG A 271 -4.71 4.67 -6.83
C ARG A 271 -4.38 3.81 -5.61
N ALA A 272 -4.51 2.49 -5.71
CA ALA A 272 -4.17 1.57 -4.63
C ALA A 272 -2.68 1.66 -4.25
N VAL A 273 -1.77 1.70 -5.23
CA VAL A 273 -0.34 1.85 -4.95
C VAL A 273 -0.01 3.21 -4.35
N TYR A 274 -0.63 4.29 -4.83
CA TYR A 274 -0.44 5.62 -4.21
C TYR A 274 -0.87 5.63 -2.74
N GLY A 275 -2.06 5.11 -2.42
CA GLY A 275 -2.54 5.03 -1.04
C GLY A 275 -1.61 4.23 -0.13
N ARG A 276 -1.02 3.15 -0.65
CA ARG A 276 0.04 2.40 0.05
C ARG A 276 1.26 3.28 0.34
N MET A 277 1.77 4.00 -0.66
CA MET A 277 2.96 4.84 -0.51
C MET A 277 2.72 6.00 0.47
N GLU A 278 1.51 6.60 0.45
CA GLU A 278 1.10 7.59 1.43
C GLU A 278 1.10 7.03 2.86
N LEU A 279 0.67 5.77 3.05
CA LEU A 279 0.60 5.10 4.36
C LEU A 279 1.93 4.57 4.88
N LEU A 280 3.06 4.82 4.21
CA LEU A 280 4.37 4.35 4.67
C LEU A 280 4.73 4.79 6.11
N PRO A 281 4.50 6.05 6.56
CA PRO A 281 4.84 6.45 7.92
C PRO A 281 4.07 5.65 8.98
N TYR A 282 2.77 5.46 8.77
CA TYR A 282 1.94 4.60 9.61
C TYR A 282 2.41 3.14 9.57
N SER A 283 2.52 2.55 8.38
CA SER A 283 2.86 1.14 8.20
C SER A 283 4.23 0.81 8.77
N TYR A 284 5.21 1.72 8.62
CA TYR A 284 6.55 1.55 9.16
C TYR A 284 6.59 1.65 10.69
N SER A 285 5.74 2.50 11.29
CA SER A 285 5.56 2.52 12.74
C SER A 285 4.97 1.20 13.24
N MET A 286 4.04 0.60 12.51
CA MET A 286 3.50 -0.72 12.83
C MET A 286 4.52 -1.85 12.62
N VAL A 287 5.49 -1.70 11.71
CA VAL A 287 6.63 -2.61 11.60
C VAL A 287 7.51 -2.56 12.85
N LYS A 288 7.70 -1.38 13.45
CA LYS A 288 8.38 -1.25 14.76
C LYS A 288 7.57 -1.90 15.88
N VAL A 289 6.25 -1.75 15.90
CA VAL A 289 5.39 -2.50 16.86
C VAL A 289 5.57 -4.02 16.68
N ALA A 290 5.50 -4.52 15.44
CA ALA A 290 5.70 -5.93 15.14
C ALA A 290 7.07 -6.44 15.58
N HIS A 291 8.10 -5.60 15.50
CA HIS A 291 9.42 -5.90 16.04
C HIS A 291 9.42 -6.07 17.55
N ASP A 292 8.87 -5.10 18.27
CA ASP A 292 9.08 -4.95 19.71
C ASP A 292 8.20 -5.93 20.50
N CYS A 293 7.00 -6.25 19.99
CA CYS A 293 6.06 -7.12 20.70
C CYS A 293 5.52 -8.30 19.88
N GLY A 294 5.92 -8.46 18.61
CA GLY A 294 5.49 -9.58 17.76
C GLY A 294 4.10 -9.43 17.13
N VAL A 295 3.39 -8.31 17.39
CA VAL A 295 2.05 -8.06 16.83
C VAL A 295 2.18 -7.53 15.40
N SER A 296 1.81 -8.36 14.42
CA SER A 296 1.98 -8.06 13.00
C SER A 296 1.10 -6.89 12.54
N LEU A 297 1.60 -6.13 11.56
CA LEU A 297 0.86 -5.06 10.87
C LEU A 297 -0.48 -5.60 10.37
N LEU A 298 -0.48 -6.64 9.54
CA LEU A 298 -1.70 -7.32 9.12
C LEU A 298 -1.98 -8.48 10.08
N ARG A 299 -3.14 -8.46 10.75
CA ARG A 299 -3.49 -9.47 11.76
C ARG A 299 -5.01 -9.71 11.85
N PRO A 300 -5.44 -10.90 12.28
CA PRO A 300 -6.85 -11.25 12.37
C PRO A 300 -7.60 -10.41 13.42
N LEU A 301 -8.92 -10.28 13.21
CA LEU A 301 -9.83 -9.56 14.10
C LEU A 301 -9.88 -10.14 15.52
N TYR A 302 -9.73 -11.46 15.66
CA TYR A 302 -9.79 -12.14 16.95
C TYR A 302 -8.59 -11.84 17.87
N TYR A 303 -7.56 -11.12 17.41
CA TYR A 303 -6.52 -10.61 18.32
C TYR A 303 -7.08 -9.51 19.23
N GLU A 304 -7.95 -8.64 18.69
CA GLU A 304 -8.57 -7.55 19.44
C GLU A 304 -9.87 -8.00 20.11
N PHE A 305 -10.59 -8.95 19.51
CA PHE A 305 -11.87 -9.45 20.01
C PHE A 305 -11.87 -10.99 20.19
N PRO A 306 -11.04 -11.53 21.08
CA PRO A 306 -10.87 -12.98 21.24
C PRO A 306 -12.13 -13.69 21.78
N GLU A 307 -13.04 -12.95 22.41
CA GLU A 307 -14.28 -13.47 23.01
C GLU A 307 -15.51 -13.35 22.09
N MET A 308 -15.35 -12.81 20.86
CA MET A 308 -16.45 -12.65 19.91
C MET A 308 -16.33 -13.66 18.78
N GLU A 309 -17.30 -14.57 18.66
CA GLU A 309 -17.33 -15.62 17.62
C GLU A 309 -17.27 -15.01 16.22
N GLU A 310 -17.91 -13.87 16.00
CA GLU A 310 -17.90 -13.14 14.74
C GLU A 310 -16.48 -12.83 14.26
N ALA A 311 -15.56 -12.50 15.17
CA ALA A 311 -14.17 -12.19 14.82
C ALA A 311 -13.43 -13.41 14.20
N TYR A 312 -13.85 -14.64 14.53
CA TYR A 312 -13.27 -15.87 13.98
C TYR A 312 -13.92 -16.28 12.65
N LEU A 313 -15.18 -15.90 12.42
CA LEU A 313 -15.91 -16.22 11.19
C LEU A 313 -15.45 -15.36 10.00
N ARG A 314 -14.81 -14.22 10.25
CA ARG A 314 -14.42 -13.19 9.27
C ARG A 314 -13.01 -13.39 8.75
N GLY A 315 -12.72 -14.55 8.17
CA GLY A 315 -11.35 -14.90 7.72
C GLY A 315 -10.75 -14.02 6.61
N SER A 316 -11.57 -13.19 5.94
CA SER A 316 -11.13 -12.26 4.88
C SER A 316 -11.21 -10.79 5.30
N GLU A 317 -11.43 -10.51 6.59
CA GLU A 317 -11.43 -9.18 7.17
C GLU A 317 -10.36 -9.15 8.27
N TYR A 318 -9.62 -8.06 8.37
CA TYR A 318 -8.45 -8.01 9.25
C TYR A 318 -8.11 -6.61 9.70
N TYR A 319 -7.35 -6.54 10.81
CA TYR A 319 -6.69 -5.32 11.24
C TYR A 319 -5.46 -5.05 10.39
N PHE A 320 -5.32 -3.81 9.92
CA PHE A 320 -4.10 -3.29 9.33
C PHE A 320 -3.53 -2.21 10.25
N GLY A 321 -2.57 -2.61 11.08
CA GLY A 321 -2.13 -1.90 12.28
C GLY A 321 -3.27 -1.83 13.30
N ASP A 322 -3.33 -0.80 14.12
CA ASP A 322 -4.33 -0.62 15.17
C ASP A 322 -5.50 0.31 14.79
N LEU A 323 -5.37 1.05 13.68
CA LEU A 323 -6.35 2.06 13.28
C LEU A 323 -7.35 1.60 12.22
N PHE A 324 -7.02 0.57 11.44
CA PHE A 324 -7.82 0.16 10.29
C PHE A 324 -8.34 -1.27 10.38
N VAL A 325 -9.58 -1.48 9.92
CA VAL A 325 -10.11 -2.79 9.53
C VAL A 325 -10.34 -2.79 8.03
N VAL A 326 -9.78 -3.76 7.32
CA VAL A 326 -9.83 -3.86 5.86
C VAL A 326 -10.55 -5.14 5.46
N ALA A 327 -11.46 -5.04 4.48
CA ALA A 327 -12.16 -6.18 3.90
C ALA A 327 -11.98 -6.20 2.37
N PRO A 328 -10.86 -6.74 1.84
CA PRO A 328 -10.61 -6.75 0.41
C PRO A 328 -11.69 -7.54 -0.35
N ILE A 329 -12.09 -7.02 -1.51
CA ILE A 329 -13.15 -7.63 -2.32
C ILE A 329 -12.56 -8.71 -3.23
N ALA A 330 -12.91 -9.97 -2.96
CA ALA A 330 -12.46 -11.13 -3.74
C ALA A 330 -13.56 -11.71 -4.64
N LYS A 331 -14.33 -10.84 -5.28
CA LYS A 331 -15.34 -11.20 -6.29
C LYS A 331 -15.51 -10.08 -7.30
N ALA A 332 -16.00 -10.46 -8.48
CA ALA A 332 -16.32 -9.52 -9.56
C ALA A 332 -17.54 -8.65 -9.21
N VAL A 333 -17.61 -7.48 -9.83
CA VAL A 333 -18.83 -6.69 -9.91
C VAL A 333 -19.88 -7.43 -10.75
N ASP A 334 -21.14 -7.19 -10.43
CA ASP A 334 -22.29 -7.69 -11.17
C ASP A 334 -22.49 -6.92 -12.49
N ALA A 335 -23.53 -7.29 -13.23
CA ALA A 335 -23.88 -6.63 -14.49
C ALA A 335 -24.17 -5.13 -14.34
N ASN A 336 -24.39 -4.65 -13.11
CA ASN A 336 -24.65 -3.25 -12.80
C ASN A 336 -23.39 -2.49 -12.38
N GLY A 337 -22.22 -3.14 -12.39
CA GLY A 337 -20.95 -2.54 -11.98
C GLY A 337 -20.80 -2.41 -10.47
N LEU A 338 -21.62 -3.14 -9.70
CA LEU A 338 -21.61 -3.13 -8.25
C LEU A 338 -21.23 -4.49 -7.68
N VAL A 339 -20.72 -4.47 -6.45
CA VAL A 339 -20.54 -5.67 -5.66
C VAL A 339 -21.00 -5.43 -4.24
N GLU A 340 -21.93 -6.25 -3.76
CA GLU A 340 -22.36 -6.21 -2.36
C GLU A 340 -21.32 -6.90 -1.46
N VAL A 341 -20.94 -6.34 -0.33
CA VAL A 341 -20.00 -6.97 0.61
C VAL A 341 -20.55 -6.81 2.02
N ASP A 342 -20.62 -7.93 2.74
CA ASP A 342 -20.90 -7.95 4.17
C ASP A 342 -19.61 -7.68 4.93
N LEU A 343 -19.57 -6.54 5.61
CA LEU A 343 -18.46 -6.10 6.45
C LEU A 343 -18.87 -6.22 7.91
N TRP A 344 -18.14 -6.97 8.73
CA TRP A 344 -18.36 -6.92 10.18
C TRP A 344 -17.72 -5.65 10.75
N VAL A 345 -18.56 -4.78 11.29
CA VAL A 345 -18.14 -3.56 11.99
C VAL A 345 -17.86 -3.95 13.44
N PRO A 346 -16.61 -3.88 13.94
CA PRO A 346 -16.33 -4.27 15.31
C PRO A 346 -16.86 -3.26 16.34
N PRO A 347 -16.91 -3.60 17.64
CA PRO A 347 -17.30 -2.68 18.69
C PRO A 347 -16.58 -1.32 18.61
N GLY A 348 -17.36 -0.24 18.67
CA GLY A 348 -16.87 1.14 18.56
C GLY A 348 -17.44 1.89 17.37
N GLU A 349 -17.01 3.14 17.21
CA GLU A 349 -17.39 3.98 16.08
C GLU A 349 -16.29 3.95 15.02
N TRP A 350 -16.71 3.79 13.77
CA TRP A 350 -15.84 3.64 12.61
C TRP A 350 -16.32 4.52 11.48
N LEU A 351 -15.39 5.11 10.74
CA LEU A 351 -15.68 5.71 9.45
C LEU A 351 -15.32 4.71 8.35
N GLU A 352 -16.27 4.35 7.51
CA GLU A 352 -15.99 3.61 6.29
C GLU A 352 -15.46 4.59 5.23
N MET A 353 -14.17 4.48 4.89
CA MET A 353 -13.42 5.50 4.16
C MET A 353 -13.89 5.68 2.72
N GLY A 354 -14.34 4.61 2.06
CA GLY A 354 -14.78 4.67 0.67
C GLY A 354 -16.11 5.41 0.52
N THR A 355 -17.04 5.17 1.45
CA THR A 355 -18.40 5.67 1.41
C THR A 355 -18.62 6.94 2.22
N GLY A 356 -17.74 7.18 3.20
CA GLY A 356 -17.88 8.26 4.17
C GLY A 356 -19.01 8.04 5.18
N LYS A 357 -19.50 6.80 5.34
CA LYS A 357 -20.52 6.45 6.35
C LYS A 357 -19.89 6.28 7.73
N VAL A 358 -20.53 6.80 8.77
CA VAL A 358 -20.14 6.56 10.16
C VAL A 358 -20.95 5.39 10.74
N LEU A 359 -20.27 4.31 11.12
CA LEU A 359 -20.86 3.05 11.58
C LEU A 359 -20.53 2.81 13.06
N ASN A 360 -21.54 2.44 13.86
CA ASN A 360 -21.39 2.15 15.28
C ASN A 360 -21.60 0.65 15.54
N GLY A 361 -20.51 -0.10 15.66
CA GLY A 361 -20.53 -1.55 15.86
C GLY A 361 -20.82 -1.97 17.33
N PRO A 362 -21.06 -3.27 17.58
CA PRO A 362 -20.87 -4.37 16.64
C PRO A 362 -22.11 -4.74 15.83
N PHE A 363 -21.97 -4.88 14.51
CA PHE A 363 -22.98 -5.47 13.62
C PHE A 363 -22.37 -5.81 12.24
N VAL A 364 -23.13 -6.46 11.36
CA VAL A 364 -22.72 -6.69 9.96
C VAL A 364 -23.37 -5.64 9.07
N HIS A 365 -22.55 -4.86 8.38
CA HIS A 365 -22.97 -3.87 7.39
C HIS A 365 -22.88 -4.46 5.98
N SER A 366 -24.00 -4.57 5.29
CA SER A 366 -24.03 -4.91 3.86
C SER A 366 -23.88 -3.62 3.04
N GLY A 367 -22.73 -3.44 2.39
CA GLY A 367 -22.42 -2.27 1.56
C GLY A 367 -22.29 -2.64 0.09
N HIS A 368 -22.52 -1.68 -0.81
CA HIS A 368 -22.32 -1.86 -2.26
C HIS A 368 -21.12 -1.04 -2.72
N TYR A 369 -20.24 -1.64 -3.52
CA TYR A 369 -18.93 -1.08 -3.86
C TYR A 369 -18.68 -1.11 -5.37
N LEU A 370 -17.93 -0.14 -5.89
CA LEU A 370 -17.42 -0.11 -7.26
C LEU A 370 -16.14 -0.92 -7.40
N LEU A 371 -15.66 -1.07 -8.63
CA LEU A 371 -14.34 -1.62 -8.93
C LEU A 371 -13.23 -0.89 -8.18
N GLU A 372 -13.27 0.44 -8.13
CA GLU A 372 -12.26 1.28 -7.50
C GLU A 372 -12.28 1.28 -5.96
N ASP A 373 -13.33 0.73 -5.34
CA ASP A 373 -13.52 0.79 -3.89
C ASP A 373 -12.86 -0.40 -3.18
N VAL A 374 -12.30 -0.13 -2.00
CA VAL A 374 -11.90 -1.13 -1.02
C VAL A 374 -12.56 -0.77 0.31
N PRO A 375 -13.40 -1.64 0.89
CA PRO A 375 -14.01 -1.38 2.19
C PRO A 375 -12.93 -1.28 3.28
N VAL A 376 -12.84 -0.10 3.89
CA VAL A 376 -11.85 0.18 4.95
C VAL A 376 -12.51 1.00 6.05
N LEU A 377 -12.51 0.46 7.26
CA LEU A 377 -12.96 1.16 8.46
C LEU A 377 -11.76 1.83 9.15
N VAL A 378 -11.88 3.12 9.45
CA VAL A 378 -10.93 3.83 10.31
C VAL A 378 -11.58 4.17 11.66
N LYS A 379 -10.89 3.87 12.75
CA LYS A 379 -11.41 3.98 14.11
C LYS A 379 -11.60 5.43 14.55
N SER A 380 -12.71 5.73 15.24
CA SER A 380 -12.90 7.02 15.92
C SER A 380 -11.75 7.26 16.90
N GLY A 381 -11.10 8.44 16.81
CA GLY A 381 -9.88 8.72 17.56
C GLY A 381 -8.58 8.50 16.78
N ALA A 382 -8.65 8.00 15.55
CA ALA A 382 -7.45 7.71 14.75
C ALA A 382 -6.68 8.99 14.41
N ILE A 383 -5.36 8.91 14.57
CA ILE A 383 -4.37 9.85 14.02
C ILE A 383 -3.47 9.06 13.09
N VAL A 384 -3.60 9.26 11.78
CA VAL A 384 -2.89 8.52 10.75
C VAL A 384 -1.82 9.43 10.13
N PRO A 385 -0.52 9.21 10.42
CA PRO A 385 0.55 9.90 9.72
C PRO A 385 0.71 9.35 8.31
N LYS A 386 0.63 10.24 7.32
CA LYS A 386 0.78 9.95 5.90
C LYS A 386 1.86 10.81 5.26
N SER A 387 2.56 10.26 4.28
CA SER A 387 3.41 11.05 3.38
C SER A 387 2.53 11.77 2.37
N LEU A 388 2.82 13.03 2.07
CA LEU A 388 2.29 13.66 0.86
C LEU A 388 3.10 13.18 -0.35
N MET A 389 2.42 12.68 -1.37
CA MET A 389 3.07 12.27 -2.62
C MET A 389 3.48 13.48 -3.45
N ASP A 390 4.67 13.41 -4.05
CA ASP A 390 5.19 14.42 -4.98
C ASP A 390 4.97 13.95 -6.43
N ASP A 391 4.27 14.76 -7.23
CA ASP A 391 3.98 14.46 -8.64
C ASP A 391 5.22 14.51 -9.55
N THR A 392 6.41 14.76 -9.01
CA THR A 392 7.67 14.76 -9.76
C THR A 392 8.57 13.56 -9.44
N LYS A 393 8.27 12.81 -8.38
CA LYS A 393 9.12 11.70 -7.91
C LYS A 393 8.33 10.42 -7.65
N TYR A 394 8.75 9.34 -8.31
CA TYR A 394 8.07 8.04 -8.26
C TYR A 394 8.98 6.89 -7.80
N PHE A 395 10.28 7.13 -7.62
CA PHE A 395 11.24 6.07 -7.30
C PHE A 395 11.88 6.26 -5.93
N GLY A 396 12.10 5.13 -5.24
CA GLY A 396 12.78 5.08 -3.95
C GLY A 396 12.08 5.84 -2.82
N LEU A 397 10.77 6.10 -2.95
CA LEU A 397 9.99 6.85 -1.98
C LEU A 397 10.01 6.19 -0.59
N ALA A 398 9.98 4.86 -0.53
CA ALA A 398 10.05 4.12 0.72
C ALA A 398 11.44 4.15 1.38
N SER A 399 12.48 4.58 0.68
CA SER A 399 13.80 4.80 1.30
C SER A 399 13.89 6.13 2.03
N GLU A 400 12.90 7.01 1.92
CA GLU A 400 13.00 8.39 2.41
C GLU A 400 12.10 8.68 3.59
N ILE A 401 12.52 9.67 4.37
CA ILE A 401 11.72 10.28 5.42
C ILE A 401 10.88 11.37 4.78
N PRO A 402 9.56 11.41 5.01
CA PRO A 402 8.69 12.39 4.35
C PRO A 402 9.11 13.82 4.68
N ARG A 403 9.28 14.65 3.65
CA ARG A 403 9.45 16.11 3.81
C ARG A 403 8.14 16.82 4.12
N HIS A 404 7.03 16.19 3.76
CA HIS A 404 5.68 16.69 3.96
C HIS A 404 4.87 15.59 4.65
N LEU A 405 4.50 15.82 5.91
CA LEU A 405 3.73 14.87 6.70
C LEU A 405 2.29 15.38 6.84
N VAL A 406 1.35 14.56 6.39
CA VAL A 406 -0.08 14.77 6.60
C VAL A 406 -0.49 14.02 7.85
N ILE A 407 -1.05 14.72 8.82
CA ILE A 407 -1.64 14.15 10.03
C ILE A 407 -3.15 14.11 9.78
N GLU A 408 -3.64 12.94 9.36
CA GLU A 408 -5.05 12.70 9.09
C GLU A 408 -5.75 12.25 10.38
N ILE A 409 -6.81 12.97 10.78
CA ILE A 409 -7.49 12.78 12.06
C ILE A 409 -8.97 12.48 11.80
N PHE A 410 -9.45 11.35 12.32
CA PHE A 410 -10.88 11.07 12.43
C PHE A 410 -11.32 11.28 13.88
N MET A 411 -11.96 12.42 14.15
CA MET A 411 -12.35 12.78 15.51
C MET A 411 -13.57 12.00 16.03
N GLY A 412 -14.51 11.67 15.16
CA GLY A 412 -15.78 11.00 15.49
C GLY A 412 -16.39 11.46 16.83
N GLN A 413 -16.81 10.51 17.66
CA GLN A 413 -17.22 10.67 19.05
C GLN A 413 -16.04 10.68 20.03
N ALA A 414 -14.87 10.14 19.66
CA ALA A 414 -13.70 10.08 20.54
C ALA A 414 -13.20 11.49 20.92
N LEU A 415 -13.13 11.78 22.22
CA LEU A 415 -12.66 13.08 22.71
C LEU A 415 -11.14 13.26 22.62
N ASN A 416 -10.41 12.18 22.39
CA ASN A 416 -8.96 12.17 22.30
C ASN A 416 -8.48 11.08 21.35
N GLY A 417 -7.29 11.27 20.83
CA GLY A 417 -6.57 10.30 20.01
C GLY A 417 -5.08 10.41 20.26
N ASN A 418 -4.36 9.32 20.03
CA ASN A 418 -2.92 9.26 20.16
C ASN A 418 -2.32 8.30 19.12
N PHE A 419 -1.11 8.61 18.67
CA PHE A 419 -0.31 7.74 17.82
C PHE A 419 1.17 8.03 18.05
N SER A 420 2.03 7.02 18.03
CA SER A 420 3.49 7.20 18.10
C SER A 420 4.10 6.94 16.72
N LEU A 421 4.53 8.00 16.04
CA LEU A 421 5.22 7.91 14.76
C LEU A 421 6.69 7.54 15.00
N TYR A 422 7.09 6.37 14.50
CA TYR A 422 8.47 5.88 14.56
C TYR A 422 9.23 6.23 13.27
N GLU A 423 10.42 6.78 13.42
CA GLU A 423 11.31 7.12 12.30
C GLU A 423 12.76 6.74 12.61
N ASP A 424 13.44 6.18 11.61
CA ASP A 424 14.88 5.90 11.57
C ASP A 424 15.40 6.06 10.13
N ASP A 425 16.66 5.71 9.88
CA ASP A 425 17.26 5.76 8.54
C ASP A 425 16.67 4.75 7.52
N GLY A 426 15.84 3.82 7.97
CA GLY A 426 15.16 2.83 7.15
C GLY A 426 16.06 1.71 6.61
N LEU A 427 17.34 1.65 6.97
CA LEU A 427 18.34 0.87 6.25
C LEU A 427 19.36 0.15 7.16
N THR A 428 19.88 0.82 8.18
CA THR A 428 20.98 0.29 9.02
C THR A 428 20.45 -0.48 10.23
N SER A 429 21.27 -1.34 10.83
CA SER A 429 20.88 -2.07 12.04
C SER A 429 20.78 -1.21 13.31
N ASP A 430 20.89 0.12 13.20
CA ASP A 430 20.82 1.07 14.32
C ASP A 430 19.39 1.33 14.84
N TYR A 431 18.37 0.60 14.36
CA TYR A 431 16.97 0.77 14.81
C TYR A 431 16.74 0.49 16.31
N ASP A 432 17.64 -0.26 16.95
CA ASP A 432 17.60 -0.49 18.40
C ASP A 432 18.45 0.51 19.18
N ASN A 433 19.20 1.39 18.49
CA ASN A 433 19.99 2.44 19.12
C ASN A 433 19.11 3.68 19.37
N PRO A 434 18.85 4.07 20.64
CA PRO A 434 18.02 5.23 20.97
C PRO A 434 18.49 6.56 20.37
N GLU A 435 19.78 6.71 20.00
CA GLU A 435 20.31 7.94 19.39
C GLU A 435 20.10 8.00 17.85
N ARG A 436 19.58 6.92 17.26
CA ARG A 436 19.41 6.70 15.81
C ARG A 436 17.96 6.42 15.39
N GLN A 437 17.04 6.53 16.34
CA GLN A 437 15.59 6.44 16.13
C GLN A 437 14.90 7.65 16.77
N MET A 438 13.69 7.96 16.32
CA MET A 438 12.86 9.02 16.88
C MET A 438 11.42 8.52 16.96
N ASN A 439 10.82 8.68 18.15
CA ASN A 439 9.38 8.56 18.32
C ASN A 439 8.79 9.97 18.42
N THR A 440 7.81 10.27 17.58
CA THR A 440 7.01 11.50 17.66
C THR A 440 5.60 11.15 18.11
N HIS A 441 5.24 11.58 19.31
CA HIS A 441 3.90 11.42 19.83
C HIS A 441 2.97 12.45 19.20
N LEU A 442 2.00 11.95 18.45
CA LEU A 442 0.90 12.72 17.89
C LEU A 442 -0.30 12.53 18.81
N THR A 443 -0.89 13.62 19.28
CA THR A 443 -2.10 13.57 20.10
C THR A 443 -3.11 14.58 19.61
N TYR A 444 -4.38 14.28 19.79
CA TYR A 444 -5.43 15.29 19.74
C TYR A 444 -6.35 15.18 20.95
N LYS A 445 -6.94 16.31 21.34
CA LYS A 445 -7.93 16.41 22.39
C LYS A 445 -8.99 17.45 22.03
N ARG A 446 -10.25 17.08 22.19
CA ARG A 446 -11.41 17.97 22.05
C ARG A 446 -11.66 18.61 23.42
N GLU A 447 -11.25 19.87 23.58
CA GLU A 447 -11.30 20.60 24.86
C GLU A 447 -12.72 21.10 25.16
N GLU A 448 -13.32 21.75 24.16
CA GLU A 448 -14.71 22.23 24.19
C GLU A 448 -15.49 21.65 23.00
N LYS A 449 -16.74 22.06 22.80
CA LYS A 449 -17.57 21.53 21.70
C LYS A 449 -16.96 21.77 20.33
N ASP A 450 -16.18 22.83 20.14
CA ASP A 450 -15.64 23.30 18.86
C ASP A 450 -14.14 23.65 18.89
N ILE A 451 -13.44 23.34 19.99
CA ILE A 451 -11.99 23.56 20.14
C ILE A 451 -11.27 22.21 20.17
N VAL A 452 -10.25 22.07 19.32
CA VAL A 452 -9.42 20.88 19.22
C VAL A 452 -7.96 21.27 19.38
N SER A 453 -7.30 20.68 20.36
CA SER A 453 -5.86 20.79 20.55
C SER A 453 -5.17 19.58 19.90
N VAL A 454 -4.18 19.80 19.06
CA VAL A 454 -3.32 18.78 18.45
C VAL A 454 -1.89 19.04 18.92
N SER A 455 -1.18 18.03 19.40
CA SER A 455 0.22 18.17 19.80
C SER A 455 1.09 17.17 19.04
N ILE A 456 2.23 17.66 18.54
CA ILE A 456 3.27 16.89 17.88
C ILE A 456 4.50 17.02 18.77
N THR A 457 4.82 15.96 19.52
CA THR A 457 5.86 15.98 20.54
C THR A 457 6.89 14.88 20.29
N PRO A 458 8.10 15.22 19.83
CA PRO A 458 9.20 14.26 19.73
C PRO A 458 9.69 13.84 21.12
N GLU A 459 9.89 12.52 21.34
CA GLU A 459 10.18 11.93 22.65
C GLU A 459 11.66 12.12 23.06
N ASN A 460 12.59 12.29 22.12
CA ASN A 460 14.01 12.56 22.41
C ASN A 460 14.63 13.39 21.28
N GLY A 461 15.32 14.47 21.66
CA GLY A 461 15.85 15.48 20.74
C GLY A 461 17.06 15.01 19.94
N VAL A 462 16.97 15.22 18.62
CA VAL A 462 17.98 15.00 17.59
C VAL A 462 18.41 13.55 17.41
N LEU A 463 17.79 12.90 16.43
CA LEU A 463 18.36 11.73 15.79
C LEU A 463 19.65 12.16 15.07
N SER A 464 20.80 11.61 15.46
CA SER A 464 22.06 11.88 14.75
C SER A 464 21.93 11.43 13.30
N GLY A 465 21.75 12.38 12.38
CA GLY A 465 21.58 12.13 10.94
C GLY A 465 20.17 12.32 10.38
N ILE A 466 19.14 12.47 11.22
CA ILE A 466 17.82 12.96 10.79
C ILE A 466 17.67 14.34 11.44
N SER A 467 18.36 15.30 10.82
CA SER A 467 18.24 16.72 11.10
C SER A 467 17.60 17.38 9.90
N GLY A 468 16.66 18.28 10.13
CA GLY A 468 16.08 19.04 9.04
C GLY A 468 14.71 19.58 9.37
N ARG A 469 14.14 20.15 8.32
CA ARG A 469 12.84 20.78 8.38
C ARG A 469 11.83 19.92 7.63
N ARG A 470 10.61 19.89 8.16
CA ARG A 470 9.48 19.18 7.57
C ARG A 470 8.26 20.07 7.57
N ALA A 471 7.53 20.04 6.47
CA ALA A 471 6.22 20.64 6.37
C ALA A 471 5.15 19.71 6.96
N TYR A 472 4.20 20.29 7.68
CA TYR A 472 3.09 19.56 8.29
C TYR A 472 1.76 20.07 7.73
N ARG A 473 0.83 19.14 7.50
CA ARG A 473 -0.54 19.40 7.10
C ARG A 473 -1.49 18.63 8.01
N LEU A 474 -2.46 19.29 8.63
CA LEU A 474 -3.55 18.60 9.31
C LEU A 474 -4.68 18.34 8.31
N LYS A 475 -5.27 17.14 8.36
CA LYS A 475 -6.46 16.77 7.61
C LYS A 475 -7.52 16.23 8.57
N PHE A 476 -8.67 16.86 8.65
CA PHE A 476 -9.78 16.41 9.48
C PHE A 476 -10.84 15.71 8.63
N LEU A 477 -11.07 14.44 8.94
CA LEU A 477 -12.11 13.62 8.30
C LEU A 477 -13.47 13.93 8.94
N GLN A 478 -14.51 14.03 8.12
CA GLN A 478 -15.91 14.25 8.51
C GLN A 478 -16.22 15.56 9.25
N THR A 479 -15.22 16.29 9.78
CA THR A 479 -15.43 17.57 10.46
C THR A 479 -14.82 18.72 9.67
N VAL A 480 -15.62 19.77 9.43
CA VAL A 480 -15.26 20.93 8.61
C VAL A 480 -15.56 22.26 9.32
N GLY A 481 -15.32 23.38 8.66
CA GLY A 481 -15.68 24.70 9.19
C GLY A 481 -14.61 25.33 10.08
N ILE A 482 -13.33 25.14 9.75
CA ILE A 482 -12.20 25.74 10.50
C ILE A 482 -12.32 27.27 10.48
N LYS A 483 -12.31 27.90 11.66
CA LYS A 483 -12.40 29.36 11.85
C LYS A 483 -11.03 30.00 12.03
N SER A 484 -10.23 29.45 12.93
CA SER A 484 -8.89 29.94 13.23
C SER A 484 -8.02 28.80 13.69
N VAL A 485 -6.71 28.99 13.52
CA VAL A 485 -5.70 28.03 13.97
C VAL A 485 -4.56 28.81 14.59
N GLN A 486 -4.08 28.30 15.72
CA GLN A 486 -2.86 28.76 16.37
C GLN A 486 -1.83 27.64 16.38
N VAL A 487 -0.58 27.97 16.09
CA VAL A 487 0.57 27.08 16.23
C VAL A 487 1.53 27.73 17.22
N ASN A 488 1.81 27.06 18.33
CA ASN A 488 2.61 27.59 19.43
C ASN A 488 2.17 28.99 19.89
N ALA A 489 0.85 29.17 20.05
CA ALA A 489 0.18 30.42 20.39
C ALA A 489 0.32 31.57 19.37
N VAL A 490 0.76 31.29 18.14
CA VAL A 490 0.79 32.23 17.03
C VAL A 490 -0.33 31.91 16.05
N ASP A 491 -1.20 32.88 15.77
CA ASP A 491 -2.25 32.73 14.76
C ASP A 491 -1.64 32.56 13.36
N ILE A 492 -2.15 31.59 12.60
CA ILE A 492 -1.84 31.45 11.17
C ILE A 492 -2.97 32.04 10.31
N ASP A 493 -2.62 32.51 9.12
CA ASP A 493 -3.58 33.10 8.18
C ASP A 493 -4.44 32.01 7.51
N CYS A 494 -5.54 31.64 8.16
CA CYS A 494 -6.47 30.64 7.63
C CYS A 494 -7.10 31.02 6.29
N SER A 495 -7.08 32.30 5.88
CA SER A 495 -7.56 32.68 4.54
C SER A 495 -6.69 32.12 3.42
N LYS A 496 -5.46 31.72 3.72
CA LYS A 496 -4.49 31.13 2.78
C LYS A 496 -4.15 29.68 3.07
N LEU A 497 -4.13 29.30 4.35
CA LEU A 497 -3.57 28.03 4.82
C LEU A 497 -4.63 27.01 5.23
N CYS A 498 -5.90 27.43 5.35
CA CYS A 498 -7.00 26.54 5.71
C CYS A 498 -7.90 26.37 4.48
N ALA A 499 -8.26 25.13 4.16
CA ALA A 499 -9.11 24.82 3.01
C ALA A 499 -10.13 23.73 3.32
N PHE A 500 -11.28 23.78 2.66
CA PHE A 500 -12.15 22.61 2.52
C PHE A 500 -12.03 22.06 1.10
N ARG A 501 -11.73 20.77 0.96
CA ARG A 501 -11.62 20.09 -0.34
C ARG A 501 -12.81 19.18 -0.57
N SER A 502 -13.65 19.53 -1.56
CA SER A 502 -14.87 18.77 -1.88
C SER A 502 -14.59 17.36 -2.43
N GLN A 503 -13.41 17.12 -3.00
CA GLN A 503 -13.05 15.81 -3.53
C GLN A 503 -12.98 14.74 -2.44
N GLU A 504 -12.48 15.11 -1.26
CA GLU A 504 -12.29 14.21 -0.12
C GLU A 504 -13.28 14.49 1.02
N MET A 505 -14.10 15.54 0.87
CA MET A 505 -15.02 16.02 1.92
C MET A 505 -14.30 16.25 3.25
N ALA A 506 -13.12 16.84 3.20
CA ALA A 506 -12.25 17.01 4.36
C ALA A 506 -11.75 18.46 4.49
N ALA A 507 -11.48 18.86 5.73
CA ALA A 507 -10.86 20.14 6.04
C ALA A 507 -9.35 19.97 6.21
N TYR A 508 -8.61 20.96 5.74
CA TYR A 508 -7.16 20.97 5.66
C TYR A 508 -6.59 22.21 6.32
N VAL A 509 -5.43 22.05 6.95
CA VAL A 509 -4.60 23.14 7.48
C VAL A 509 -3.15 22.89 7.13
N ASP A 510 -2.55 23.75 6.33
CA ASP A 510 -1.11 23.79 6.12
C ASP A 510 -0.46 24.62 7.23
N ILE A 511 0.16 23.95 8.20
CA ILE A 511 0.73 24.65 9.37
C ILE A 511 2.14 25.19 9.12
N GLY A 512 2.76 24.81 7.99
CA GLY A 512 4.09 25.26 7.59
C GLY A 512 5.20 24.28 7.93
N GLU A 513 6.44 24.77 7.85
CA GLU A 513 7.66 23.98 7.99
C GLU A 513 8.36 24.25 9.34
N PHE A 514 8.69 23.19 10.06
CA PHE A 514 9.32 23.25 11.39
C PHE A 514 10.49 22.28 11.46
N GLU A 515 11.40 22.50 12.42
CA GLU A 515 12.41 21.49 12.74
C GLU A 515 11.71 20.24 13.25
N ILE A 516 12.15 19.05 12.83
CA ILE A 516 11.45 17.81 13.15
C ILE A 516 11.44 17.49 14.66
N ASP A 517 12.42 18.01 15.39
CA ASP A 517 12.60 17.81 16.84
C ASP A 517 11.93 18.93 17.66
N GLN A 518 11.26 19.87 16.97
CA GLN A 518 10.49 20.91 17.61
C GLN A 518 9.13 20.37 18.05
N LYS A 519 8.78 20.59 19.33
CA LYS A 519 7.41 20.41 19.81
C LYS A 519 6.48 21.44 19.17
N LEU A 520 5.33 20.98 18.65
CA LEU A 520 4.28 21.83 18.11
C LEU A 520 2.98 21.61 18.89
N ASP A 521 2.46 22.68 19.49
CA ASP A 521 1.14 22.72 20.09
C ASP A 521 0.20 23.53 19.19
N ILE A 522 -0.83 22.88 18.67
CA ILE A 522 -1.73 23.44 17.65
C ILE A 522 -3.14 23.49 18.23
N VAL A 523 -3.78 24.65 18.16
CA VAL A 523 -5.18 24.83 18.58
C VAL A 523 -6.01 25.19 17.36
N VAL A 524 -6.99 24.35 17.06
CA VAL A 524 -7.92 24.53 15.94
C VAL A 524 -9.30 24.88 16.50
N GLN A 525 -9.78 26.06 16.16
CA GLN A 525 -11.16 26.48 16.43
C GLN A 525 -12.01 26.16 15.21
N PHE A 526 -13.06 25.39 15.41
CA PHE A 526 -14.06 25.10 14.40
C PHE A 526 -15.30 25.99 14.57
N SER A 527 -16.17 25.92 13.58
CA SER A 527 -17.51 26.50 13.65
C SER A 527 -18.33 25.88 14.78
N SER A 528 -19.22 26.69 15.35
CA SER A 528 -20.05 26.31 16.50
C SER A 528 -21.52 26.33 16.08
N PRO A 529 -22.25 25.21 16.20
CA PRO A 529 -21.75 23.86 16.52
C PRO A 529 -20.82 23.31 15.43
N LEU A 530 -20.05 22.25 15.76
CA LEU A 530 -19.19 21.56 14.79
C LEU A 530 -19.98 21.20 13.54
N THR A 531 -19.43 21.57 12.38
CA THR A 531 -20.03 21.21 11.10
C THR A 531 -19.50 19.84 10.69
N GLN A 532 -20.40 18.88 10.59
CA GLN A 532 -20.09 17.53 10.12
C GLN A 532 -20.49 17.38 8.65
N VAL A 533 -19.75 16.55 7.93
CA VAL A 533 -20.15 16.09 6.60
C VAL A 533 -21.41 15.22 6.75
N PRO A 534 -22.46 15.44 5.94
CA PRO A 534 -23.63 14.58 5.96
C PRO A 534 -23.26 13.13 5.67
N ASP A 535 -23.83 12.22 6.45
CA ASP A 535 -23.52 10.80 6.39
C ASP A 535 -23.73 10.23 4.97
N GLY A 536 -22.72 9.54 4.45
CA GLY A 536 -22.74 8.98 3.09
C GLY A 536 -22.71 10.00 1.93
N LEU A 537 -22.47 11.29 2.18
CA LEU A 537 -22.36 12.27 1.09
C LEU A 537 -21.17 11.97 0.15
N LEU A 538 -20.09 11.39 0.69
CA LEU A 538 -18.93 11.00 -0.10
C LEU A 538 -19.29 9.91 -1.12
N VAL A 539 -19.99 8.85 -0.70
CA VAL A 539 -20.47 7.82 -1.65
C VAL A 539 -21.41 8.43 -2.68
N LYS A 540 -22.39 9.25 -2.27
CA LYS A 540 -23.32 9.93 -3.19
C LYS A 540 -22.58 10.69 -4.28
N LYS A 541 -21.55 11.47 -3.93
CA LYS A 541 -20.69 12.16 -4.90
C LYS A 541 -20.02 11.18 -5.87
N ASN A 542 -19.38 10.14 -5.33
CA ASN A 542 -18.65 9.17 -6.16
C ASN A 542 -19.61 8.44 -7.11
N ARG A 543 -20.83 8.11 -6.67
CA ARG A 543 -21.88 7.53 -7.51
C ARG A 543 -22.36 8.46 -8.62
N MET A 544 -22.53 9.75 -8.34
CA MET A 544 -22.87 10.73 -9.40
C MET A 544 -21.77 10.83 -10.46
N LEU A 545 -20.49 10.86 -10.06
CA LEU A 545 -19.37 10.86 -11.00
C LEU A 545 -19.40 9.61 -11.88
N LYS A 546 -19.62 8.44 -11.28
CA LYS A 546 -19.68 7.18 -12.01
C LYS A 546 -20.89 7.10 -12.95
N ALA A 547 -22.06 7.54 -12.50
CA ALA A 547 -23.26 7.61 -13.32
C ALA A 547 -23.03 8.51 -14.55
N LYS A 548 -22.36 9.65 -14.39
CA LYS A 548 -22.00 10.53 -15.51
C LYS A 548 -21.09 9.84 -16.52
N GLU A 549 -20.02 9.19 -16.04
CA GLU A 549 -19.10 8.44 -16.91
C GLU A 549 -19.84 7.39 -17.75
N MET A 550 -20.75 6.65 -17.12
CA MET A 550 -21.50 5.58 -17.78
C MET A 550 -22.52 6.12 -18.79
N LEU A 551 -23.16 7.23 -18.46
CA LEU A 551 -24.02 7.98 -19.37
C LEU A 551 -23.24 8.48 -20.60
N ASP A 552 -22.09 9.13 -20.40
CA ASP A 552 -21.24 9.61 -21.50
C ASP A 552 -20.90 8.48 -22.50
N ASN A 553 -20.55 7.30 -21.99
CA ASN A 553 -20.21 6.13 -22.79
C ASN A 553 -21.39 5.58 -23.61
N GLN A 554 -22.63 5.70 -23.12
CA GLN A 554 -23.83 5.26 -23.84
C GLN A 554 -24.18 6.14 -25.02
N TRP A 555 -23.73 7.40 -25.03
CA TRP A 555 -24.02 8.34 -26.09
C TRP A 555 -22.96 8.41 -27.18
N GLU A 556 -21.94 7.53 -27.15
CA GLU A 556 -20.81 7.54 -28.09
C GLU A 556 -20.24 8.96 -28.29
N LEU A 557 -20.22 9.76 -27.21
CA LEU A 557 -19.72 11.13 -27.29
C LEU A 557 -18.18 11.06 -27.47
N GLU A 558 -17.74 10.99 -28.73
CA GLU A 558 -16.32 11.00 -29.12
C GLU A 558 -15.64 12.36 -28.85
N GLU A 559 -16.43 13.42 -28.59
CA GLU A 559 -15.98 14.78 -28.36
C GLU A 559 -16.29 15.25 -26.91
N PRO A 560 -15.43 16.08 -26.29
CA PRO A 560 -15.59 16.55 -24.91
C PRO A 560 -16.72 17.59 -24.72
N TYR A 561 -17.44 17.95 -25.78
CA TYR A 561 -18.54 18.92 -25.72
C TYR A 561 -19.84 18.24 -25.35
N ILE A 562 -20.15 18.35 -24.05
CA ILE A 562 -21.37 17.90 -23.40
C ILE A 562 -22.58 18.65 -23.98
N TYR A 563 -23.57 17.94 -24.49
CA TYR A 563 -24.90 18.53 -24.72
C TYR A 563 -25.56 18.72 -23.35
N GLN A 564 -25.50 19.96 -22.83
CA GLN A 564 -26.02 20.35 -21.50
C GLN A 564 -27.49 19.95 -21.26
N ASP A 565 -28.25 19.67 -22.33
CA ASP A 565 -29.68 19.44 -22.29
C ASP A 565 -30.10 18.02 -21.90
N TYR A 566 -29.21 17.02 -21.91
CA TYR A 566 -29.60 15.61 -21.68
C TYR A 566 -29.66 15.19 -20.20
N TYR A 567 -28.88 15.81 -19.31
CA TYR A 567 -28.83 15.51 -17.86
C TYR A 567 -28.32 16.73 -17.08
N ALA A 568 -29.07 17.83 -17.18
CA ALA A 568 -28.70 19.14 -16.65
C ALA A 568 -28.52 19.15 -15.12
N SER A 569 -29.31 18.38 -14.38
CA SER A 569 -29.25 18.30 -12.92
C SER A 569 -27.99 17.58 -12.47
N LEU A 570 -27.60 16.50 -13.16
CA LEU A 570 -26.34 15.79 -12.93
C LEU A 570 -25.14 16.69 -13.22
N LEU A 571 -25.12 17.38 -14.36
CA LEU A 571 -24.04 18.31 -14.70
C LEU A 571 -23.95 19.47 -13.71
N LYS A 572 -25.09 20.06 -13.32
CA LYS A 572 -25.15 21.13 -12.33
C LYS A 572 -24.65 20.66 -10.96
N SER A 573 -25.00 19.44 -10.56
CA SER A 573 -24.53 18.85 -9.29
C SER A 573 -23.04 18.55 -9.33
N LEU A 574 -22.55 18.00 -10.43
CA LEU A 574 -21.12 17.68 -10.57
C LEU A 574 -20.25 18.91 -10.73
N SER A 575 -20.68 19.93 -11.48
CA SER A 575 -19.99 21.24 -11.54
C SER A 575 -19.99 21.96 -10.19
N PHE A 576 -21.05 21.79 -9.38
CA PHE A 576 -21.05 22.28 -8.01
C PHE A 576 -20.04 21.53 -7.13
N ILE A 577 -19.94 20.21 -7.29
CA ILE A 577 -19.11 19.34 -6.44
C ILE A 577 -17.65 19.23 -6.94
N GLN A 578 -17.38 19.55 -8.21
CA GLN A 578 -16.08 19.42 -8.85
C GLN A 578 -15.03 20.30 -8.18
N ALA A 579 -13.91 19.65 -7.83
CA ALA A 579 -12.56 20.17 -7.60
C ALA A 579 -12.42 21.66 -7.24
N ALA A 580 -13.17 22.11 -6.23
CA ALA A 580 -13.04 23.43 -5.69
C ALA A 580 -12.44 23.33 -4.29
N GLU A 581 -11.34 24.05 -4.09
CA GLU A 581 -10.87 24.41 -2.77
C GLU A 581 -11.72 25.61 -2.33
N PHE A 582 -12.46 25.43 -1.25
CA PHE A 582 -13.32 26.48 -0.69
C PHE A 582 -12.68 27.07 0.56
N ASN A 583 -13.10 28.29 0.87
CA ASN A 583 -12.94 28.80 2.23
C ASN A 583 -13.60 27.82 3.21
N PRO A 584 -12.89 27.36 4.26
CA PRO A 584 -13.43 26.39 5.22
C PRO A 584 -14.77 26.78 5.82
N LEU A 585 -15.05 28.08 5.99
CA LEU A 585 -16.30 28.57 6.58
C LEU A 585 -17.52 28.40 5.66
N GLU A 586 -17.30 28.32 4.35
CA GLU A 586 -18.36 28.10 3.36
C GLU A 586 -18.74 26.61 3.24
N ALA A 587 -17.93 25.71 3.80
CA ALA A 587 -18.12 24.27 3.70
C ALA A 587 -19.50 23.83 4.22
N GLY A 588 -20.02 24.43 5.29
CA GLY A 588 -21.32 24.06 5.86
C GLY A 588 -22.49 24.34 4.92
N GLU A 589 -22.49 25.47 4.21
CA GLU A 589 -23.51 25.75 3.20
C GLU A 589 -23.35 24.87 1.97
N PHE A 590 -22.10 24.64 1.55
CA PHE A 590 -21.78 23.76 0.45
C PHE A 590 -22.34 22.35 0.69
N LEU A 591 -22.04 21.75 1.85
CA LEU A 591 -22.46 20.39 2.19
C LEU A 591 -23.99 20.22 2.17
N LYS A 592 -24.73 21.20 2.72
CA LYS A 592 -26.21 21.20 2.70
C LYS A 592 -26.76 21.23 1.28
N LYS A 593 -26.19 22.08 0.42
CA LYS A 593 -26.60 22.19 -0.99
C LYS A 593 -26.25 20.91 -1.74
N ALA A 594 -25.04 20.37 -1.55
CA ALA A 594 -24.57 19.15 -2.20
C ALA A 594 -25.46 17.93 -1.88
N ASP A 595 -25.82 17.75 -0.60
CA ASP A 595 -26.67 16.63 -0.18
C ASP A 595 -28.09 16.75 -0.75
N ALA A 596 -28.65 17.97 -0.79
CA ALA A 596 -29.98 18.23 -1.35
C ALA A 596 -30.06 18.01 -2.87
N LEU A 597 -28.95 18.18 -3.59
CA LEU A 597 -28.89 17.99 -5.05
C LEU A 597 -28.99 16.53 -5.46
N TYR A 598 -28.59 15.60 -4.59
CA TYR A 598 -28.54 14.17 -4.92
C TYR A 598 -29.91 13.61 -5.35
N GLY A 599 -30.98 13.95 -4.63
CA GLY A 599 -32.33 13.48 -4.95
C GLY A 599 -32.80 13.92 -6.34
N ASN A 600 -32.42 15.13 -6.77
CA ASN A 600 -32.75 15.64 -8.10
C ASN A 600 -32.02 14.86 -9.20
N VAL A 601 -30.76 14.48 -8.95
CA VAL A 601 -29.98 13.65 -9.87
C VAL A 601 -30.59 12.27 -10.02
N VAL A 602 -30.97 11.63 -8.91
CA VAL A 602 -31.64 10.32 -8.95
C VAL A 602 -32.94 10.40 -9.77
N ALA A 603 -33.76 11.43 -9.55
CA ALA A 603 -35.01 11.62 -10.28
C ALA A 603 -34.79 11.87 -11.79
N GLU A 604 -33.81 12.71 -12.15
CA GLU A 604 -33.45 12.97 -13.55
C GLU A 604 -32.96 11.70 -14.25
N VAL A 605 -32.07 10.93 -13.61
CA VAL A 605 -31.56 9.68 -14.17
C VAL A 605 -32.69 8.65 -14.30
N ALA A 606 -33.59 8.55 -13.32
CA ALA A 606 -34.75 7.68 -13.42
C ALA A 606 -35.63 8.01 -14.64
N GLN A 607 -35.87 9.30 -14.94
CA GLN A 607 -36.61 9.72 -16.14
C GLN A 607 -35.88 9.35 -17.44
N ILE A 608 -34.55 9.48 -17.48
CA ILE A 608 -33.73 9.06 -18.64
C ILE A 608 -33.85 7.56 -18.87
N VAL A 609 -33.80 6.76 -17.79
CA VAL A 609 -33.97 5.30 -17.83
C VAL A 609 -35.36 4.93 -18.34
N GLU A 610 -36.42 5.53 -17.79
CA GLU A 610 -37.81 5.30 -18.24
C GLU A 610 -37.99 5.60 -19.74
N GLY A 611 -37.37 6.67 -20.24
CA GLY A 611 -37.46 7.06 -21.65
C GLY A 611 -36.70 6.15 -22.63
N ARG A 612 -35.74 5.34 -22.14
CA ARG A 612 -34.87 4.48 -22.98
C ARG A 612 -34.99 2.98 -22.70
N GLY A 613 -35.77 2.59 -21.69
CA GLY A 613 -36.04 1.19 -21.32
C GLY A 613 -35.00 0.57 -20.38
N GLU A 614 -35.16 -0.73 -20.11
CA GLU A 614 -34.36 -1.49 -19.12
C GLU A 614 -32.83 -1.43 -19.35
N ALA A 615 -32.38 -1.07 -20.55
CA ALA A 615 -30.97 -1.01 -20.93
C ALA A 615 -30.13 -0.01 -20.13
N LEU A 616 -30.73 0.94 -19.40
CA LEU A 616 -30.00 1.89 -18.53
C LEU A 616 -30.28 1.71 -17.03
N GLY A 617 -31.06 0.69 -16.64
CA GLY A 617 -31.46 0.48 -15.25
C GLY A 617 -30.28 0.37 -14.27
N TYR A 618 -29.15 -0.17 -14.75
CA TYR A 618 -27.93 -0.28 -13.96
C TYR A 618 -27.34 1.07 -13.48
N ILE A 619 -27.57 2.16 -14.23
CA ILE A 619 -27.09 3.50 -13.84
C ILE A 619 -27.88 4.00 -12.62
N LEU A 620 -29.19 3.72 -12.59
CA LEU A 620 -30.03 4.05 -11.44
C LEU A 620 -29.67 3.19 -10.22
N ASP A 621 -29.34 1.91 -10.44
CA ASP A 621 -28.86 1.01 -9.39
C ASP A 621 -27.59 1.57 -8.70
N ILE A 622 -26.62 2.07 -9.46
CA ILE A 622 -25.40 2.70 -8.92
C ILE A 622 -25.71 3.89 -8.01
N LEU A 623 -26.75 4.65 -8.31
CA LEU A 623 -27.16 5.80 -7.50
C LEU A 623 -28.01 5.41 -6.29
N THR A 624 -28.70 4.28 -6.31
CA THR A 624 -29.66 3.92 -5.26
C THR A 624 -29.12 2.89 -4.27
N LYS A 625 -28.16 2.06 -4.70
CA LYS A 625 -27.48 1.06 -3.85
C LYS A 625 -26.17 1.63 -3.30
N LEU A 626 -26.28 2.32 -2.15
CA LEU A 626 -25.18 3.04 -1.48
C LEU A 626 -24.50 2.26 -0.36
#